data_AF-A0A432SAC5-F1
#
_entry.id   AF-A0A432SAC5-F1
#
_cell.length_a   1.000
_cell.length_b   1.000
_cell.length_c   1.000
_cell.angle_alpha   90.00
_cell.angle_beta   90.00
_cell.angle_gamma   90.00
#
_symmetry.space_group_name_H-M   'P 1'
#
loop_
_entity.id
_entity.type
_entity.pdbx_description
1 polymer ?
#
loop_
_entity_poly.entity_id
_entity_poly.type
_entity_poly.pdbx_seq_one_letter_code
_entity_poly.pdbx_strand_id
1 'polypeptide(L)'
;MNKIKKTVLNRVEGEIELKLIWEDGKIKDAFVIAPNFRGFEFILEGKPPLDTLVITPRVCGICGHAHLIATTNVLEALYKENGYNIEVSEKAKLIRNITLSC
;
A
#
# COMPACT_ATOMS: atom_id res chain seq x y z
N MET A 1 -28.02 10.54 -25.99
CA MET A 1 -26.76 11.31 -25.89
C MET A 1 -26.09 10.91 -24.58
N ASN A 2 -24.85 10.43 -24.61
CA ASN A 2 -24.22 9.87 -23.42
C ASN A 2 -23.90 10.98 -22.41
N LYS A 3 -24.38 10.84 -21.18
CA LYS A 3 -24.11 11.80 -20.09
C LYS A 3 -22.82 11.38 -19.40
N ILE A 4 -21.85 12.29 -19.31
CA ILE A 4 -20.59 12.05 -18.59
C ILE A 4 -20.67 12.73 -17.23
N LYS A 5 -20.40 11.99 -16.16
CA LYS A 5 -20.29 12.52 -14.78
C LYS A 5 -18.90 12.26 -14.25
N LYS A 6 -18.18 13.33 -13.87
CA LYS A 6 -16.90 13.24 -13.16
C LYS A 6 -17.07 13.73 -11.73
N THR A 7 -16.55 12.99 -10.76
CA THR A 7 -16.60 13.37 -9.34
C THR A 7 -15.32 12.94 -8.63
N VAL A 8 -14.88 13.73 -7.66
CA VAL A 8 -13.89 13.28 -6.67
C VAL A 8 -14.62 12.35 -5.68
N LEU A 9 -13.98 11.23 -5.36
CA LEU A 9 -14.47 10.28 -4.38
C LEU A 9 -14.00 10.71 -2.99
N ASN A 10 -14.95 11.02 -2.11
CA ASN A 10 -14.67 11.38 -0.72
C ASN A 10 -14.76 10.15 0.20
N ARG A 11 -14.26 10.28 1.44
CA ARG A 11 -14.21 9.21 2.46
C ARG A 11 -13.40 7.98 2.02
N VAL A 12 -12.34 8.23 1.27
CA VAL A 12 -11.30 7.25 0.91
C VAL A 12 -9.93 7.86 1.23
N GLU A 13 -8.90 7.02 1.27
CA GLU A 13 -7.51 7.48 1.34
C GLU A 13 -7.04 7.96 -0.04
N GLY A 14 -6.22 9.00 -0.05
CA GLY A 14 -5.70 9.60 -1.28
C GLY A 14 -6.76 10.40 -2.06
N GLU A 15 -6.43 10.68 -3.32
CA GLU A 15 -7.31 11.39 -4.25
C GLU A 15 -7.67 10.44 -5.38
N ILE A 16 -8.96 10.13 -5.49
CA ILE A 16 -9.49 9.24 -6.52
C ILE A 16 -10.64 9.97 -7.21
N GLU A 17 -10.58 10.04 -8.54
CA GLU A 17 -11.67 10.55 -9.35
C GLU A 17 -12.41 9.38 -10.01
N LEU A 18 -13.75 9.47 -10.04
CA LEU A 18 -14.61 8.54 -10.75
C LEU A 18 -15.23 9.27 -11.95
N LYS A 19 -15.00 8.73 -13.14
CA LYS A 19 -15.65 9.17 -14.38
C LYS A 19 -16.64 8.09 -14.82
N LEU A 20 -17.92 8.46 -14.89
CA LEU A 20 -19.02 7.58 -15.30
C LEU A 20 -19.61 8.05 -16.61
N ILE A 21 -19.78 7.14 -17.56
CA ILE A 21 -20.50 7.36 -18.81
C ILE A 21 -21.87 6.70 -18.66
N TRP A 22 -22.94 7.48 -18.83
CA TRP A 22 -24.32 7.03 -18.69
C TRP A 22 -25.00 6.93 -20.07
N GLU A 23 -25.75 5.86 -20.27
CA GLU A 23 -26.58 5.59 -21.45
C GLU A 23 -27.90 4.96 -20.96
N ASP A 24 -29.04 5.48 -21.43
CA ASP A 24 -30.39 5.00 -21.08
C ASP A 24 -30.64 4.78 -19.57
N GLY A 25 -30.18 5.75 -18.76
CA GLY A 25 -30.35 5.75 -17.31
C GLY A 25 -29.44 4.77 -16.54
N LYS A 26 -28.55 4.05 -17.23
CA LYS A 26 -27.59 3.12 -16.64
C LYS A 26 -26.15 3.58 -16.87
N ILE A 27 -25.24 3.11 -16.02
CA ILE A 27 -23.81 3.29 -16.24
C ILE A 27 -23.39 2.33 -17.36
N LYS A 28 -22.88 2.88 -18.45
CA LYS A 28 -22.27 2.14 -19.56
C LYS A 28 -20.81 1.81 -19.26
N ASP A 29 -20.06 2.83 -18.81
CA ASP A 29 -18.63 2.71 -18.49
C ASP A 29 -18.27 3.46 -17.21
N ALA A 30 -17.24 2.98 -16.52
CA ALA A 30 -16.66 3.61 -15.34
C ALA A 30 -15.13 3.60 -15.41
N PHE A 31 -14.51 4.73 -15.07
CA PHE A 31 -13.06 4.87 -14.99
C PHE A 31 -12.69 5.39 -13.60
N VAL A 32 -11.73 4.71 -12.98
CA VAL A 32 -11.10 5.14 -11.72
C VAL A 32 -9.78 5.81 -12.08
N ILE A 33 -9.58 7.03 -11.60
CA ILE A 33 -8.41 7.84 -11.91
C ILE A 33 -7.72 8.16 -10.58
N ALA A 34 -6.48 7.72 -10.42
CA ALA A 34 -5.62 8.06 -9.28
C ALA A 34 -4.49 8.96 -9.79
N PRO A 35 -4.64 10.29 -9.75
CA PRO A 35 -3.70 11.22 -10.38
C PRO A 35 -2.36 11.34 -9.64
N ASN A 36 -2.32 10.97 -8.36
CA ASN A 36 -1.15 11.19 -7.51
C ASN A 36 -0.18 10.00 -7.54
N PHE A 37 1.11 10.33 -7.67
CA PHE A 37 2.21 9.38 -7.62
C PHE A 37 3.36 9.93 -6.78
N ARG A 38 3.94 9.08 -5.92
CA ARG A 38 5.07 9.45 -5.03
C ARG A 38 6.37 8.69 -5.31
N GLY A 39 6.31 7.54 -6.00
CA GLY A 39 7.51 6.78 -6.37
C GLY A 39 8.32 6.23 -5.20
N PHE A 40 7.67 5.62 -4.20
CA PHE A 40 8.36 5.00 -3.05
C PHE A 40 9.40 3.97 -3.47
N GLU A 41 9.15 3.20 -4.52
CA GLU A 41 10.08 2.19 -5.03
C GLU A 41 11.36 2.85 -5.56
N PHE A 42 11.23 3.94 -6.32
CA PHE A 42 12.38 4.72 -6.79
C PHE A 42 13.17 5.35 -5.64
N ILE A 43 12.48 5.78 -4.58
CA ILE A 43 13.15 6.31 -3.38
C ILE A 43 14.03 5.24 -2.71
N LEU A 44 13.67 3.96 -2.83
CA LEU A 44 14.41 2.85 -2.20
C LEU A 44 15.65 2.43 -2.99
N GLU A 45 15.78 2.82 -4.26
CA GLU A 45 16.93 2.46 -5.07
C GLU A 45 18.24 2.97 -4.44
N GLY A 46 19.22 2.07 -4.32
CA GLY A 46 20.54 2.36 -3.73
C GLY A 46 20.54 2.58 -2.21
N LYS A 47 19.39 2.46 -1.53
CA LYS A 47 19.33 2.58 -0.07
C LYS A 47 19.73 1.28 0.64
N PRO A 48 20.30 1.37 1.85
CA PRO A 48 20.45 0.20 2.72
C PRO A 48 19.11 -0.52 2.92
N PRO A 49 19.07 -1.87 2.87
CA PRO A 49 17.81 -2.61 2.98
C PRO A 49 16.99 -2.28 4.24
N LEU A 50 17.65 -2.04 5.38
CA LEU A 50 16.98 -1.74 6.64
C LEU A 50 16.25 -0.38 6.64
N ASP A 51 16.60 0.56 5.76
CA ASP A 51 15.89 1.84 5.64
C ASP A 51 14.42 1.64 5.22
N THR A 52 14.12 0.53 4.54
CA THR A 52 12.75 0.18 4.14
C THR A 52 11.80 0.06 5.33
N LEU A 53 12.29 -0.34 6.52
CA LEU A 53 11.48 -0.43 7.74
C LEU A 53 10.90 0.93 8.15
N VAL A 54 11.55 2.02 7.76
CA VAL A 54 11.08 3.38 8.04
C VAL A 54 10.36 3.97 6.83
N ILE A 55 10.84 3.73 5.62
CA ILE A 55 10.31 4.39 4.41
C ILE A 55 8.99 3.75 3.95
N THR A 56 8.91 2.43 3.83
CA THR A 56 7.75 1.73 3.26
C THR A 56 6.45 1.93 4.04
N PRO A 57 6.43 2.02 5.39
CA PRO A 57 5.21 2.31 6.14
C PRO A 57 4.60 3.69 5.85
N ARG A 58 5.31 4.59 5.15
CA ARG A 58 4.82 5.91 4.76
C ARG A 58 4.12 5.89 3.40
N VAL A 59 4.06 4.73 2.75
CA VAL A 59 3.22 4.53 1.56
C VAL A 59 1.77 4.86 1.89
N CYS A 60 1.24 4.50 3.05
CA CYS A 60 -0.11 4.88 3.47
C CYS A 60 -0.15 5.14 4.97
N GLY A 61 -0.77 6.25 5.39
CA GLY A 61 -0.94 6.57 6.81
C GLY A 61 -2.03 5.76 7.50
N ILE A 62 -2.97 5.18 6.75
CA ILE A 62 -4.07 4.37 7.29
C ILE A 62 -3.63 2.92 7.49
N CYS A 63 -3.04 2.30 6.45
CA CYS A 63 -2.57 0.91 6.50
C CYS A 63 -1.03 0.80 6.63
N GLY A 64 -0.37 1.82 7.21
CA GLY A 64 1.08 1.88 7.32
C GLY A 64 1.69 0.68 8.08
N HIS A 65 0.97 0.14 9.07
CA HIS A 65 1.41 -1.07 9.78
C HIS A 65 1.44 -2.30 8.88
N ALA A 66 0.48 -2.46 7.96
CA ALA A 66 0.48 -3.57 7.01
C ALA A 66 1.72 -3.51 6.08
N HIS A 67 2.08 -2.31 5.62
CA HIS A 67 3.31 -2.08 4.86
C HIS A 67 4.58 -2.42 5.67
N LEU A 68 4.60 -2.10 6.97
CA LEU A 68 5.71 -2.46 7.86
C LEU A 68 5.87 -3.97 8.02
N ILE A 69 4.76 -4.69 8.25
CA ILE A 69 4.78 -6.16 8.39
C ILE A 69 5.25 -6.82 7.08
N ALA A 70 4.73 -6.38 5.93
CA ALA A 70 5.19 -6.87 4.63
C ALA A 70 6.70 -6.64 4.43
N THR A 71 7.19 -5.43 4.76
CA THR A 71 8.61 -5.10 4.69
C THR A 71 9.46 -6.01 5.59
N THR A 72 9.01 -6.23 6.82
CA THR A 72 9.71 -7.08 7.78
C THR A 72 9.83 -8.52 7.28
N ASN A 73 8.75 -9.08 6.73
CA ASN A 73 8.75 -10.43 6.17
C ASN A 73 9.72 -10.57 4.99
N VAL A 74 9.76 -9.58 4.09
CA VAL A 74 10.67 -9.57 2.94
C VAL A 74 12.12 -9.47 3.40
N LEU A 75 12.44 -8.61 4.37
CA LEU A 75 13.79 -8.51 4.91
C LEU A 75 14.23 -9.83 5.56
N GLU A 76 13.38 -10.45 6.37
CA GLU A 76 13.67 -11.75 6.99
C GLU A 76 13.94 -12.84 5.96
N ALA A 77 13.14 -12.89 4.88
CA ALA A 77 13.37 -13.82 3.77
C ALA A 77 14.73 -13.55 3.09
N LEU A 78 15.00 -12.29 2.76
CA LEU A 78 16.25 -11.88 2.11
C LEU A 78 17.48 -12.21 2.95
N TYR A 79 17.46 -11.94 4.26
CA TYR A 79 18.56 -12.30 5.14
C TYR A 79 18.76 -13.82 5.22
N LYS A 80 17.68 -14.62 5.31
CA LYS A 80 17.78 -16.09 5.31
C LYS A 80 18.40 -16.62 4.02
N GLU A 81 17.98 -16.09 2.88
CA GLU A 81 18.54 -16.43 1.56
C GLU A 81 20.04 -16.10 1.46
N ASN A 82 20.49 -15.06 2.18
CA ASN A 82 21.89 -14.66 2.25
C ASN A 82 22.68 -15.36 3.38
N GLY A 83 22.15 -16.46 3.93
CA GLY A 83 22.87 -17.32 4.88
C GLY A 83 22.81 -16.86 6.34
N TYR A 84 22.00 -15.85 6.67
CA TYR A 84 21.79 -15.44 8.06
C TYR A 84 20.72 -16.31 8.73
N ASN A 85 21.04 -16.88 9.90
CA ASN A 85 20.05 -17.59 10.71
C ASN A 85 19.19 -16.59 11.51
N ILE A 86 18.01 -16.24 10.98
CA ILE A 86 17.04 -15.39 11.66
C ILE A 86 15.89 -16.23 12.20
N GLU A 87 15.82 -16.34 13.52
CA GLU A 87 14.68 -16.92 14.24
C GLU A 87 13.86 -15.83 14.91
N VAL A 88 12.60 -15.70 14.49
CA VAL A 88 11.65 -14.78 15.12
C VAL A 88 11.06 -15.48 16.34
N SER A 89 11.29 -14.93 17.53
CA SER A 89 10.72 -15.47 18.77
C SER A 89 9.18 -15.47 18.75
N GLU A 90 8.57 -16.41 19.47
CA GLU A 90 7.11 -16.46 19.62
C GLU A 90 6.54 -15.15 20.19
N LYS A 91 7.26 -14.50 21.11
CA LYS A 91 6.87 -13.18 21.65
C LYS A 91 6.81 -12.12 20.54
N ALA A 92 7.78 -12.10 19.63
CA ALA A 92 7.77 -11.17 18.50
C ALA A 92 6.62 -11.44 17.53
N LYS A 93 6.32 -12.71 17.22
CA LYS A 93 5.17 -13.11 16.40
C LYS A 93 3.85 -12.66 17.03
N LEU A 94 3.68 -12.88 18.32
CA LEU A 94 2.48 -12.46 19.05
C LEU A 94 2.30 -10.94 19.03
N ILE A 95 3.38 -10.17 19.24
CA ILE A 95 3.32 -8.71 19.15
C ILE A 95 2.88 -8.29 17.75
N ARG A 96 3.49 -8.84 16.69
CA ARG A 96 3.13 -8.52 15.29
C ARG A 96 1.65 -8.83 15.00
N ASN A 97 1.14 -9.95 15.49
CA ASN A 97 -0.25 -10.34 15.29
C ASN A 97 -1.22 -9.39 16.01
N ILE A 98 -0.91 -9.00 17.26
CA ILE A 98 -1.71 -8.04 18.01
C ILE A 98 -1.70 -6.69 17.29
N THR A 99 -0.53 -6.17 16.92
CA THR A 99 -0.41 -4.84 16.31
C THR A 99 -1.03 -4.75 14.92
N LEU A 100 -1.13 -5.86 14.19
CA LEU A 100 -1.83 -5.92 12.89
C LEU A 100 -3.35 -6.02 13.02
N SER A 101 -3.84 -6.46 14.18
CA SER A 101 -5.28 -6.68 14.44
C SER A 101 -5.96 -5.50 15.16
N CYS A 102 -5.19 -4.52 15.60
CA CYS A 102 -5.66 -3.28 16.23
C CYS A 102 -5.87 -2.17 15.20
#